data_AF-A0A2A3E579-F1
#
_entry.id   AF-A0A2A3E579-F1
#
_cell.length_a   1.000
_cell.length_b   1.000
_cell.length_c   1.000
_cell.angle_alpha   90.00
_cell.angle_beta   90.00
_cell.angle_gamma   90.00
#
_symmetry.space_group_name_H-M   'P 1'
#
loop_
_entity.id
_entity.type
_entity.pdbx_description
1 polymer ?
#
loop_
_entity_poly.entity_id
_entity_poly.type
_entity_poly.pdbx_seq_one_letter_code
_entity_poly.pdbx_strand_id
1 'polypeptide(L)'
;MNHAATFRVLILILILGDLESVTVVNHHPDEEYYLEHEVLYEEAINEAKKLQLYPGPIPGCKPCTNTEMTYCKDGSVINDHCCCDGSVNEVFPFVTHTCRVGPEECKVQAGDCAEYARLRECCCHSYLASIWKYLANAAGSSTNINVIKFLAILTVLRLLF
;
A
#
# COMPACT_ATOMS: atom_id res chain seq x y z
N MET A 1 8.88 12.15 41.59
CA MET A 1 9.10 11.54 40.27
C MET A 1 9.65 12.63 39.35
N ASN A 2 10.92 12.53 38.94
CA ASN A 2 11.59 13.61 38.20
C ASN A 2 11.05 13.68 36.76
N HIS A 3 10.29 14.72 36.47
CA HIS A 3 9.68 14.99 35.15
C HIS A 3 10.70 15.00 33.99
N ALA A 4 11.98 15.25 34.29
CA ALA A 4 13.08 15.19 33.33
C ALA A 4 13.41 13.75 32.87
N ALA A 5 13.19 12.74 33.72
CA ALA A 5 13.44 11.34 33.38
C ALA A 5 12.35 10.79 32.45
N THR A 6 11.08 11.12 32.72
CA THR A 6 9.95 10.75 31.86
C THR A 6 10.04 11.38 30.47
N PHE A 7 10.52 12.63 30.36
CA PHE A 7 10.69 13.29 29.08
C PHE A 7 11.80 12.65 28.21
N ARG A 8 12.90 12.22 28.84
CA ARG A 8 13.99 11.51 28.15
C ARG A 8 13.56 10.14 27.62
N VAL A 9 12.74 9.42 28.38
CA VAL A 9 12.18 8.13 27.95
C VAL A 9 11.23 8.31 26.77
N LEU A 10 10.38 9.36 26.79
CA LEU A 10 9.47 9.64 25.68
C LEU A 10 10.22 9.95 24.37
N ILE A 11 11.31 10.73 24.45
CA ILE A 11 12.16 11.04 23.29
C ILE A 11 12.81 9.77 22.74
N LEU A 12 13.32 8.88 23.59
CA LEU A 12 13.90 7.60 23.15
C LEU A 12 12.89 6.72 22.43
N ILE A 13 11.65 6.64 22.92
CA ILE A 13 10.58 5.85 22.29
C ILE A 13 10.20 6.42 20.92
N LEU A 14 10.17 7.75 20.79
CA LEU A 14 9.86 8.42 19.52
C LEU A 14 10.97 8.25 18.46
N ILE A 15 12.24 8.07 18.88
CA ILE A 15 13.36 7.85 17.95
C ILE A 15 13.48 6.36 17.56
N LEU A 16 13.07 5.44 18.44
CA LEU A 16 13.10 3.99 18.20
C LEU A 16 11.89 3.46 17.42
N GLY A 17 10.83 4.26 17.28
CA GLY A 17 9.59 3.88 16.60
C GLY A 17 9.67 3.77 15.08
N ASP A 18 10.75 4.26 14.45
CA ASP A 18 10.93 4.31 13.00
C ASP A 18 11.84 3.19 12.43
N LEU A 19 12.10 2.12 13.20
CA LEU A 19 12.84 0.97 12.70
C LEU A 19 11.92 0.02 11.92
N GLU A 20 11.75 0.28 10.63
CA GLU A 20 11.27 -0.74 9.69
C GLU A 20 12.27 -1.91 9.67
N SER A 21 11.79 -3.12 9.87
CA SER A 21 12.62 -4.32 9.84
C SER A 21 13.05 -4.61 8.40
N VAL A 22 14.30 -4.29 8.06
CA VAL A 22 14.92 -4.75 6.81
C VAL A 22 15.34 -6.21 7.01
N THR A 23 14.56 -7.15 6.50
CA THR A 23 14.98 -8.55 6.43
C THR A 23 16.02 -8.68 5.32
N VAL A 24 17.28 -8.91 5.67
CA VAL A 24 18.32 -9.27 4.70
C VAL A 24 18.03 -10.67 4.17
N VAL A 25 17.53 -10.75 2.94
CA VAL A 25 17.37 -12.00 2.20
C VAL A 25 18.75 -12.44 1.71
N ASN A 26 19.18 -13.62 2.13
CA ASN A 26 20.47 -14.21 1.79
C ASN A 26 20.34 -14.82 0.38
N HIS A 27 20.77 -14.09 -0.66
CA HIS A 27 20.72 -14.56 -2.03
C HIS A 27 21.87 -15.53 -2.34
N HIS A 28 21.51 -16.73 -2.80
CA HIS A 28 22.45 -17.64 -3.45
C HIS A 28 22.77 -17.08 -4.86
N PRO A 29 24.02 -17.15 -5.36
CA PRO A 29 24.45 -16.41 -6.55
C PRO A 29 23.87 -16.91 -7.88
N ASP A 30 23.16 -18.04 -7.87
CA ASP A 30 22.77 -18.78 -9.08
C ASP A 30 21.28 -18.64 -9.42
N GLU A 31 20.50 -17.95 -8.58
CA GLU A 31 19.05 -17.72 -8.75
C GLU A 31 18.70 -16.24 -8.55
N GLU A 32 19.18 -15.39 -9.46
CA GLU A 32 18.92 -13.96 -9.39
C GLU A 32 17.52 -13.65 -9.89
N TYR A 33 16.61 -13.35 -8.96
CA TYR A 33 15.34 -12.71 -9.29
C TYR A 33 15.64 -11.29 -9.80
N TYR A 34 15.20 -10.99 -11.03
CA TYR A 34 15.29 -9.64 -11.56
C TYR A 34 14.01 -8.85 -11.25
N LEU A 35 14.18 -7.56 -11.00
CA LEU A 35 13.07 -6.63 -10.87
C LEU A 35 12.41 -6.47 -12.24
N GLU A 36 11.13 -6.82 -12.33
CA GLU A 36 10.37 -6.70 -13.57
C GLU A 36 9.69 -5.33 -13.63
N HIS A 37 8.93 -4.96 -12.59
CA HIS A 37 8.49 -3.59 -12.36
C HIS A 37 8.18 -3.32 -10.88
N GLU A 38 8.02 -2.05 -10.54
CA GLU A 38 7.54 -1.60 -9.24
C GLU A 38 6.63 -0.39 -9.40
N VAL A 39 5.67 -0.28 -8.48
CA VAL A 39 4.85 0.91 -8.28
C VAL A 39 5.12 1.42 -6.89
N LEU A 40 5.80 2.56 -6.79
CA LEU A 40 6.16 3.16 -5.51
C LEU A 40 4.93 3.77 -4.83
N TYR A 41 4.99 3.98 -3.51
CA TYR A 41 3.89 4.56 -2.75
C TYR A 41 3.45 5.94 -3.27
N GLU A 42 4.40 6.82 -3.59
CA GLU A 42 4.07 8.15 -4.11
C GLU A 42 3.39 8.09 -5.48
N GLU A 43 3.82 7.16 -6.34
CA GLU A 43 3.23 6.90 -7.65
C GLU A 43 1.80 6.36 -7.49
N ALA A 44 1.64 5.33 -6.66
CA ALA A 44 0.35 4.73 -6.33
C ALA A 44 -0.65 5.79 -5.80
N ILE A 45 -0.21 6.65 -4.89
CA ILE A 45 -1.03 7.76 -4.38
C ILE A 45 -1.40 8.76 -5.48
N ASN A 46 -0.47 9.09 -6.37
CA ASN A 46 -0.73 10.03 -7.47
C ASN A 46 -1.70 9.45 -8.51
N GLU A 47 -1.60 8.17 -8.83
CA GLU A 47 -2.55 7.48 -9.71
C GLU A 47 -3.91 7.31 -9.01
N ALA A 48 -3.93 6.97 -7.73
CA ALA A 48 -5.16 6.87 -6.94
C ALA A 48 -5.93 8.20 -6.90
N LYS A 49 -5.25 9.35 -6.86
CA LYS A 49 -5.92 10.68 -6.97
C LYS A 49 -6.68 10.85 -8.28
N LYS A 50 -6.27 10.21 -9.37
CA LYS A 50 -6.93 10.32 -10.69
C LYS A 50 -8.14 9.41 -10.83
N LEU A 51 -8.27 8.38 -9.99
CA LEU A 51 -9.36 7.40 -10.07
C LEU A 51 -10.74 8.05 -9.95
N GLN A 52 -11.68 7.59 -10.77
CA GLN A 52 -13.10 7.84 -10.63
C GLN A 52 -13.76 6.55 -10.13
N LEU A 53 -14.50 6.65 -9.02
CA LEU A 53 -15.21 5.51 -8.45
C LEU A 53 -16.63 5.49 -9.00
N TYR A 54 -17.02 4.38 -9.63
CA TYR A 54 -18.38 4.17 -10.10
C TYR A 54 -19.13 3.25 -9.13
N PRO A 55 -20.37 3.62 -8.74
CA PRO A 55 -21.18 2.81 -7.84
C PRO A 55 -21.76 1.60 -8.57
N GLY A 56 -21.88 0.48 -7.85
CA GLY A 56 -22.58 -0.72 -8.30
C GLY A 56 -21.65 -1.82 -8.82
N PRO A 57 -22.16 -3.06 -8.96
CA PRO A 57 -21.39 -4.16 -9.53
C PRO A 57 -21.12 -3.91 -11.01
N ILE A 58 -19.95 -4.32 -11.49
CA ILE A 58 -19.63 -4.30 -12.91
C ILE A 58 -20.64 -5.19 -13.66
N PRO A 59 -21.24 -4.74 -14.76
CA PRO A 59 -22.16 -5.56 -15.54
C PRO A 59 -21.54 -6.92 -15.90
N GLY A 60 -22.27 -8.00 -15.63
CA GLY A 60 -21.79 -9.38 -15.85
C GLY A 60 -21.06 -9.99 -14.66
N CYS A 61 -20.74 -9.23 -13.61
CA CYS A 61 -20.14 -9.76 -12.40
C CYS A 61 -21.18 -10.25 -11.40
N LYS A 62 -20.96 -11.45 -10.85
CA LYS A 62 -21.68 -11.95 -9.68
C LYS A 62 -21.18 -11.22 -8.41
N PRO A 63 -21.97 -11.20 -7.33
CA PRO A 63 -21.47 -10.77 -6.02
C PRO A 63 -20.27 -11.61 -5.58
N CYS A 64 -19.25 -10.95 -5.05
CA CYS A 64 -18.06 -11.60 -4.53
C CYS A 64 -18.34 -12.22 -3.15
N THR A 65 -17.93 -13.47 -2.99
CA THR A 65 -17.95 -14.21 -1.73
C THR A 65 -16.92 -13.66 -0.74
N ASN A 66 -17.04 -14.06 0.53
CA ASN A 66 -16.07 -13.66 1.55
C ASN A 66 -14.64 -14.10 1.21
N THR A 67 -14.47 -15.31 0.67
CA THR A 67 -13.15 -15.82 0.28
C THR A 67 -12.54 -15.00 -0.87
N GLU A 68 -13.34 -14.67 -1.90
CA GLU A 68 -12.89 -13.81 -2.99
C GLU A 68 -12.52 -12.41 -2.48
N MET A 69 -13.28 -11.89 -1.51
CA MET A 69 -12.94 -10.61 -0.88
C MET A 69 -11.70 -10.67 0.01
N THR A 70 -11.41 -11.81 0.66
CA THR A 70 -10.16 -12.01 1.41
C THR A 70 -8.97 -11.96 0.48
N TYR A 71 -9.04 -12.65 -0.66
CA TYR A 71 -8.02 -12.65 -1.71
C TYR A 71 -7.69 -11.25 -2.26
N CYS A 72 -8.66 -10.34 -2.27
CA CYS A 72 -8.42 -8.94 -2.64
C CYS A 72 -7.75 -8.11 -1.52
N LYS A 73 -7.85 -8.55 -0.26
CA LYS A 73 -7.45 -7.78 0.93
C LYS A 73 -6.07 -8.13 1.45
N ASP A 74 -5.68 -9.39 1.32
CA ASP A 74 -4.42 -9.93 1.84
C ASP A 74 -3.23 -9.74 0.90
N GLY A 75 -3.48 -9.17 -0.29
CA GLY A 75 -2.47 -8.93 -1.32
C GLY A 75 -2.30 -10.08 -2.30
N SER A 76 -3.06 -11.18 -2.17
CA SER A 76 -2.96 -12.32 -3.11
C SER A 76 -3.23 -11.90 -4.56
N VAL A 77 -4.16 -10.98 -4.80
CA VAL A 77 -4.41 -10.43 -6.14
C VAL A 77 -3.20 -9.72 -6.76
N ILE A 78 -2.35 -9.10 -5.95
CA ILE A 78 -1.14 -8.41 -6.43
C ILE A 78 -0.04 -9.42 -6.76
N ASN A 79 0.09 -10.49 -5.98
CA ASN A 79 1.00 -11.58 -6.31
C ASN A 79 0.62 -12.23 -7.65
N ASP A 80 -0.67 -12.48 -7.85
CA ASP A 80 -1.17 -13.07 -9.10
C ASP A 80 -1.07 -12.09 -10.28
N HIS A 81 -1.19 -10.78 -10.04
CA HIS A 81 -0.87 -9.76 -11.03
C HIS A 81 0.58 -9.88 -11.54
N CYS A 82 1.55 -10.02 -10.62
CA CYS A 82 2.95 -10.25 -10.98
C CYS A 82 3.17 -11.56 -11.75
N CYS A 83 2.30 -12.57 -11.57
CA CYS A 83 2.38 -13.82 -12.33
C CYS A 83 1.71 -13.71 -13.72
N CYS A 84 0.55 -13.04 -13.82
CA CYS A 84 -0.35 -13.16 -14.96
C CYS A 84 -0.32 -11.99 -15.94
N ASP A 85 -0.13 -10.76 -15.47
CA ASP A 85 -0.15 -9.56 -16.32
C ASP A 85 1.25 -9.03 -16.63
N GLY A 86 2.13 -9.03 -15.62
CA GLY A 86 3.42 -8.33 -15.69
C GLY A 86 3.27 -6.83 -16.00
N SER A 87 4.35 -6.18 -16.43
CA SER A 87 4.41 -4.73 -16.71
C SER A 87 3.73 -4.29 -18.00
N VAL A 88 3.44 -5.22 -18.92
CA VAL A 88 2.89 -4.89 -20.25
C VAL A 88 1.46 -4.33 -20.12
N ASN A 89 0.71 -4.78 -19.12
CA ASN A 89 -0.63 -4.31 -18.83
C ASN A 89 -0.75 -4.00 -17.33
N GLU A 90 -0.17 -2.88 -16.91
CA GLU A 90 -0.30 -2.39 -15.54
C GLU A 90 -1.78 -2.06 -15.23
N VAL A 91 -2.41 -2.93 -14.44
CA VAL A 91 -3.84 -2.86 -14.06
C VAL A 91 -4.05 -2.34 -12.64
N PHE A 92 -2.99 -2.27 -11.83
CA PHE A 92 -2.97 -1.73 -10.48
C PHE A 92 -1.94 -0.60 -10.31
N PRO A 93 -1.91 0.43 -11.20
CA PRO A 93 -0.95 1.53 -11.10
C PRO A 93 -1.17 2.39 -9.84
N PHE A 94 -2.28 2.19 -9.14
CA PHE A 94 -2.68 2.87 -7.92
C PHE A 94 -2.44 2.05 -6.65
N VAL A 95 -1.81 0.87 -6.75
CA VAL A 95 -1.49 0.01 -5.60
C VAL A 95 0.03 -0.16 -5.53
N THR A 96 0.64 0.07 -4.37
CA THR A 96 2.07 -0.19 -4.20
C THR A 96 2.38 -1.68 -4.30
N HIS A 97 3.34 -2.02 -5.15
CA HIS A 97 3.82 -3.39 -5.30
C HIS A 97 5.17 -3.44 -6.02
N THR A 98 5.81 -4.62 -5.96
CA THR A 98 7.07 -4.91 -6.63
C THR A 98 6.96 -6.30 -7.24
N CYS A 99 7.02 -6.39 -8.57
CA CYS A 99 7.04 -7.65 -9.29
C CYS A 99 8.47 -8.07 -9.62
N ARG A 100 8.78 -9.32 -9.27
CA ARG A 100 10.08 -9.94 -9.50
C ARG A 100 9.88 -11.21 -10.30
N VAL A 101 10.75 -11.44 -11.28
CA VAL A 101 10.76 -12.66 -12.07
C VAL A 101 12.05 -13.40 -11.78
N GLY A 102 11.93 -14.68 -11.49
CA GLY A 102 13.05 -15.56 -11.19
C GLY A 102 12.97 -16.87 -11.98
N PRO A 103 13.91 -17.79 -11.73
CA PRO A 103 13.92 -19.09 -12.39
C PRO A 103 12.76 -20.00 -11.96
N GLU A 104 12.16 -19.75 -10.79
CA GLU A 104 10.98 -20.47 -10.33
C GLU A 104 9.71 -20.03 -11.07
N GLU A 105 8.89 -21.00 -11.46
CA GLU A 105 7.58 -20.74 -12.06
C GLU A 105 6.66 -20.04 -11.05
N CYS A 106 6.09 -18.89 -11.46
CA CYS A 106 5.17 -18.13 -10.63
C CYS A 106 3.88 -18.93 -10.38
N LYS A 107 3.49 -19.07 -9.12
CA LYS A 107 2.30 -19.84 -8.74
C LYS A 107 1.10 -18.93 -8.50
N VAL A 108 0.13 -19.02 -9.40
CA VAL A 108 -1.15 -18.29 -9.32
C VAL A 108 -2.01 -18.84 -8.18
N GLN A 109 -2.39 -17.99 -7.23
CA GLN A 109 -3.19 -18.34 -6.05
C GLN A 109 -4.69 -18.47 -6.37
N ALA A 110 -5.18 -17.73 -7.35
CA ALA A 110 -6.54 -17.83 -7.88
C ALA A 110 -6.81 -19.17 -8.58
N GLY A 111 -5.78 -19.98 -8.83
CA GLY A 111 -5.85 -21.25 -9.55
C GLY A 111 -5.26 -21.13 -10.96
N ASP A 112 -5.77 -20.19 -11.75
CA ASP A 112 -5.23 -19.87 -13.08
C ASP A 112 -5.42 -18.38 -13.43
N CYS A 113 -4.77 -17.93 -14.51
CA CYS A 113 -4.82 -16.53 -14.93
C CYS A 113 -6.20 -16.09 -15.44
N ALA A 114 -7.09 -17.02 -15.82
CA ALA A 114 -8.46 -16.68 -16.22
C ALA A 114 -9.33 -16.38 -14.99
N GLU A 115 -9.19 -17.18 -13.94
CA GLU A 115 -9.85 -16.93 -12.66
C GLU A 115 -9.30 -15.67 -11.97
N TYR A 116 -7.99 -15.45 -12.03
CA TYR A 116 -7.37 -14.18 -11.65
C TYR A 116 -8.02 -12.99 -12.37
N ALA A 117 -8.14 -13.03 -13.70
CA ALA A 117 -8.72 -11.93 -14.47
C ALA A 117 -10.17 -11.63 -14.04
N ARG A 118 -10.97 -12.68 -13.80
CA ARG A 118 -12.32 -12.53 -13.27
C ARG A 118 -12.34 -11.90 -11.88
N LEU A 119 -11.49 -12.35 -10.96
CA LEU A 119 -11.42 -11.83 -9.59
C LEU A 119 -10.91 -10.37 -9.57
N ARG A 120 -9.87 -10.09 -10.37
CA ARG A 120 -9.33 -8.74 -10.58
C ARG A 120 -10.44 -7.78 -10.97
N GLU A 121 -11.17 -8.09 -12.05
CA GLU A 121 -12.17 -7.20 -12.61
C GLU A 121 -13.41 -7.12 -11.71
N CYS A 122 -13.99 -8.26 -11.35
CA CYS A 122 -15.27 -8.28 -10.67
C CYS A 122 -15.21 -7.96 -9.17
N CYS A 123 -14.08 -8.20 -8.51
CA CYS A 123 -13.98 -8.11 -7.05
C CYS A 123 -12.92 -7.11 -6.60
N CYS A 124 -11.68 -7.27 -7.05
CA CYS A 124 -10.54 -6.64 -6.40
C CYS A 124 -10.29 -5.21 -6.87
N HIS A 125 -10.47 -4.91 -8.16
CA HIS A 125 -10.15 -3.60 -8.71
C HIS A 125 -10.98 -2.49 -8.06
N SER A 126 -12.32 -2.65 -8.00
CA SER A 126 -13.19 -1.65 -7.36
C SER A 126 -12.91 -1.51 -5.85
N TYR A 127 -12.66 -2.64 -5.17
CA TYR A 127 -12.29 -2.66 -3.76
C TYR A 127 -11.00 -1.89 -3.51
N LEU A 128 -9.90 -2.27 -4.17
CA LEU A 128 -8.59 -1.63 -4.01
C LEU A 128 -8.63 -0.16 -4.43
N ALA A 129 -9.30 0.16 -5.55
CA ALA A 129 -9.48 1.54 -6.00
C ALA A 129 -10.15 2.41 -4.93
N SER A 130 -11.16 1.88 -4.24
CA SER A 130 -11.83 2.61 -3.15
C SER A 130 -10.92 2.87 -1.96
N ILE A 131 -10.11 1.89 -1.54
CA ILE A 131 -9.18 2.02 -0.42
C ILE A 131 -8.08 3.02 -0.76
N TRP A 132 -7.45 2.87 -1.93
CA TRP A 132 -6.36 3.74 -2.35
C TRP A 132 -6.82 5.17 -2.63
N LYS A 133 -8.02 5.35 -3.19
CA LYS A 133 -8.62 6.68 -3.34
C LYS A 133 -8.84 7.36 -2.00
N TYR A 134 -9.30 6.61 -0.99
CA TYR A 134 -9.46 7.12 0.38
C TYR A 134 -8.11 7.56 0.96
N LEU A 135 -7.08 6.71 0.86
CA LEU A 135 -5.72 7.02 1.32
C LEU A 135 -5.15 8.26 0.64
N ALA A 136 -5.31 8.36 -0.69
CA ALA A 136 -4.83 9.47 -1.49
C ALA A 136 -5.50 10.81 -1.13
N ASN A 137 -6.79 10.79 -0.83
CA ASN A 137 -7.51 11.96 -0.35
C ASN A 137 -7.09 12.35 1.07
N ALA A 138 -6.81 11.38 1.95
CA ALA A 138 -6.31 11.63 3.29
C ALA A 138 -4.88 12.21 3.29
N ALA A 139 -3.99 11.72 2.41
CA ALA A 139 -2.63 12.23 2.25
C ALA A 139 -2.62 13.72 1.83
N GLY A 140 -3.55 14.13 0.96
CA GLY A 140 -3.75 15.54 0.60
C GLY A 140 -4.42 16.39 1.69
N SER A 141 -5.09 15.75 2.66
CA SER A 141 -5.78 16.39 3.78
C SER A 141 -4.93 16.46 5.05
N SER A 142 -3.59 16.43 4.92
CA SER A 142 -2.66 16.88 5.97
C SER A 142 -2.79 18.39 6.16
N THR A 143 -3.96 18.81 6.64
CA THR A 143 -4.21 20.14 7.15
C THR A 143 -3.28 20.36 8.33
N ASN A 144 -2.16 21.02 8.04
CA ASN A 144 -1.52 21.97 8.94
C ASN A 144 -1.16 21.48 10.34
N ILE A 145 -0.81 20.20 10.51
CA ILE A 145 -0.24 19.70 11.78
C ILE A 145 0.99 20.54 12.17
N ASN A 146 1.78 20.98 11.17
CA ASN A 146 2.91 21.87 11.37
C ASN A 146 2.50 23.29 11.79
N VAL A 147 1.38 23.85 11.30
CA VAL A 147 0.88 25.15 11.74
C VAL A 147 0.24 25.07 13.13
N ILE A 148 -0.46 23.99 13.46
CA ILE A 148 -1.00 23.77 14.81
C ILE A 148 0.15 23.61 15.81
N LYS A 149 1.21 22.85 15.47
CA LYS A 149 2.43 22.76 16.28
C LYS A 149 3.14 24.10 16.41
N PHE A 150 3.27 24.86 15.32
CA PHE A 150 3.90 26.19 15.34
C PHE A 150 3.12 27.17 16.22
N LEU A 151 1.78 27.20 16.09
CA LEU A 151 0.92 28.04 16.92
C LEU A 151 0.97 27.63 18.40
N ALA A 152 1.03 26.33 18.71
CA ALA A 152 1.18 25.84 20.08
C ALA A 152 2.54 26.20 20.69
N ILE A 153 3.62 26.13 19.91
CA ILE A 153 4.95 26.58 20.37
C ILE A 153 4.94 28.10 20.60
N LEU A 154 4.33 28.88 19.70
CA LEU A 154 4.24 30.34 19.81
C LEU A 154 3.43 30.80 21.04
N THR A 155 2.34 30.11 21.37
CA THR A 155 1.53 30.41 22.56
C THR A 155 2.24 30.06 23.86
N VAL A 156 2.97 28.94 23.90
CA VAL A 156 3.80 28.59 25.07
C VAL A 156 4.94 29.59 25.25
N LEU A 157 5.59 30.03 24.18
CA LEU A 157 6.67 31.02 24.25
C LEU A 157 6.17 32.38 24.77
N ARG A 158 4.97 32.83 24.38
CA ARG A 158 4.33 34.05 24.90
C ARG A 158 3.89 33.99 26.36
N LEU A 159 3.75 32.80 26.94
CA LEU A 159 3.38 32.62 28.35
C LEU A 159 4.60 32.53 29.25
N LEU A 160 5.78 32.28 28.68
CA LEU A 160 7.05 32.12 29.39
C LEU A 160 7.95 33.38 29.35
N PHE A 161 7.66 34.32 28.46
CA PHE A 161 8.31 35.63 28.31
C PHE A 161 7.27 36.74 28.29
#